data_AF-A0A251SWE5-F1
#
_entry.id   AF-A0A251SWE5-F1
#
_cell.length_a   1.000
_cell.length_b   1.000
_cell.length_c   1.000
_cell.angle_alpha   90.00
_cell.angle_beta   90.00
_cell.angle_gamma   90.00
#
_symmetry.space_group_name_H-M   'P 1'
#
loop_
_entity.id
_entity.type
_entity.pdbx_description
1 polymer ?
#
loop_
_entity_poly.entity_id
_entity_poly.type
_entity_poly.pdbx_seq_one_letter_code
_entity_poly.pdbx_strand_id
1 'polypeptide(L)'
;MAKVNENLTNLNLLQEALGDHLRGKKFLLVLDDVWTESYADWETLVRPFYTCSPGSRIIITTRKDQLLKQLVYNPLNMQLLSLLGDEALSLVARHALGVNNFDSHMSLKPYAEGIVQKCGGLPLALIALGRLLRTKKEEVEHWKEVLNSEIWRLKDEGGILPALRLSYHDLSATLKQLFAYCSLFPKDFLFDKKELVLLWMAEGFLH
;
A
#
# COMPACT_ATOMS: atom_id res chain seq x y z
N MET A 1 21.64 -10.76 -17.25
CA MET A 1 20.29 -11.30 -17.47
C MET A 1 20.40 -12.81 -17.39
N ALA A 2 19.71 -13.46 -16.44
CA ALA A 2 19.70 -14.92 -16.34
C ALA A 2 18.91 -15.48 -17.53
N LYS A 3 19.49 -16.46 -18.25
CA LYS A 3 18.78 -17.22 -19.29
C LYS A 3 17.58 -17.91 -18.65
N VAL A 4 16.36 -17.55 -19.09
CA VAL A 4 15.17 -18.32 -18.78
C VAL A 4 15.29 -19.64 -19.55
N ASN A 5 15.29 -20.75 -18.83
CA ASN A 5 15.44 -22.08 -19.41
C ASN A 5 14.07 -22.51 -19.98
N GLU A 6 13.97 -22.68 -21.31
CA GLU A 6 12.72 -22.92 -22.05
C GLU A 6 12.02 -24.26 -21.72
N ASN A 7 12.62 -25.11 -20.88
CA ASN A 7 12.08 -26.44 -20.50
C ASN A 7 11.28 -26.48 -19.19
N LEU A 8 10.96 -25.34 -18.58
CA LEU A 8 10.19 -25.26 -17.33
C LEU A 8 8.68 -25.30 -17.59
N THR A 9 8.17 -26.42 -18.10
CA THR A 9 6.77 -26.55 -18.58
C THR A 9 5.78 -27.01 -17.52
N ASN A 10 6.25 -27.45 -16.34
CA ASN A 10 5.37 -27.84 -15.23
C ASN A 10 5.96 -27.45 -13.87
N LEU A 11 5.10 -27.45 -12.85
CA LEU A 11 5.44 -27.00 -11.49
C LEU A 11 6.58 -27.81 -10.87
N ASN A 12 6.65 -29.13 -11.13
CA ASN A 12 7.70 -29.98 -10.54
C ASN A 12 9.08 -29.60 -11.08
N LEU A 13 9.22 -29.42 -12.40
CA LEU A 13 10.48 -28.98 -13.01
C LEU A 13 10.91 -27.60 -12.49
N LEU A 14 9.95 -26.70 -12.27
CA LEU A 14 10.20 -25.39 -11.65
C LEU A 14 10.71 -25.53 -10.22
N GLN A 15 10.10 -26.41 -9.42
CA GLN A 15 10.53 -26.67 -8.05
C GLN A 15 11.93 -27.28 -7.98
N GLU A 16 12.24 -28.24 -8.86
CA GLU A 16 13.57 -28.86 -8.94
C GLU A 16 14.63 -27.85 -9.35
N ALA A 17 14.40 -27.09 -10.43
CA ALA A 17 15.34 -26.09 -10.91
C ALA A 17 15.60 -25.00 -9.86
N LEU A 18 14.55 -24.55 -9.16
CA LEU A 18 14.68 -23.58 -8.08
C LEU A 18 15.42 -24.17 -6.87
N GLY A 19 15.12 -25.42 -6.50
CA GLY A 19 15.79 -26.12 -5.41
C GLY A 19 17.28 -26.32 -5.67
N ASP A 20 17.65 -26.67 -6.91
CA ASP A 20 19.05 -26.77 -7.34
C ASP A 20 19.72 -25.40 -7.37
N HIS A 21 19.01 -24.37 -7.81
CA HIS A 21 19.54 -23.02 -7.81
C HIS A 21 19.83 -22.51 -6.39
N LEU A 22 18.99 -22.84 -5.41
CA LEU A 22 19.11 -22.37 -4.03
C LEU A 22 19.99 -23.28 -3.17
N ARG A 23 20.38 -24.46 -3.66
CA ARG A 23 21.17 -25.44 -2.93
C ARG A 23 22.45 -24.82 -2.38
N GLY A 24 22.63 -24.87 -1.07
CA GLY A 24 23.80 -24.32 -0.39
C GLY A 24 23.92 -22.79 -0.43
N LYS A 25 22.91 -22.06 -0.94
CA LYS A 25 22.89 -20.60 -0.94
C LYS A 25 22.04 -20.06 0.21
N LYS A 26 22.48 -18.95 0.78
CA LYS A 26 21.70 -18.17 1.74
C LYS A 26 20.90 -17.12 0.98
N PHE A 27 19.61 -17.00 1.25
CA PHE A 27 18.75 -16.01 0.59
C PHE A 27 17.79 -15.30 1.54
N LEU A 28 17.27 -14.16 1.07
CA LEU A 28 16.11 -13.48 1.64
C LEU A 28 15.02 -13.42 0.56
N LEU A 29 13.85 -13.95 0.85
CA LEU A 29 12.68 -13.88 -0.02
C LEU A 29 11.61 -13.01 0.65
N VAL A 30 11.03 -12.09 -0.12
CA VAL A 30 9.91 -11.27 0.33
C VAL A 30 8.71 -11.61 -0.51
N LEU A 31 7.66 -12.10 0.13
CA LEU A 31 6.37 -12.41 -0.47
C LEU A 31 5.39 -11.31 -0.04
N ASP A 32 5.13 -10.38 -0.95
CA ASP A 32 4.30 -9.20 -0.68
C ASP A 32 2.82 -9.46 -1.05
N ASP A 33 1.90 -8.97 -0.21
CA ASP A 33 0.43 -9.04 -0.39
C ASP A 33 -0.12 -10.45 -0.65
N VAL A 34 0.20 -11.42 0.22
CA VAL A 34 -0.29 -12.81 0.09
C VAL A 34 -1.75 -12.92 0.53
N TRP A 35 -2.62 -13.43 -0.36
CA TRP A 35 -4.07 -13.57 -0.11
C TRP A 35 -4.57 -15.01 0.14
N THR A 36 -3.75 -16.03 -0.12
CA THR A 36 -4.17 -17.43 0.10
C THR A 36 -4.23 -17.76 1.60
N GLU A 37 -5.24 -18.54 2.00
CA GLU A 37 -5.37 -19.12 3.34
C GLU A 37 -5.15 -20.65 3.30
N SER A 38 -4.69 -21.18 2.16
CA SER A 38 -4.44 -22.60 1.95
C SER A 38 -3.04 -22.97 2.44
N TYR A 39 -2.99 -23.74 3.53
CA TYR A 39 -1.76 -24.35 3.99
C TYR A 39 -1.12 -25.28 2.94
N ALA A 40 -1.92 -25.96 2.12
CA ALA A 40 -1.41 -26.83 1.05
C ALA A 40 -0.69 -26.04 -0.06
N ASP A 41 -1.20 -24.86 -0.41
CA ASP A 41 -0.55 -23.96 -1.37
C ASP A 41 0.79 -23.47 -0.80
N TRP A 42 0.80 -23.12 0.49
CA TRP A 42 2.02 -22.74 1.18
C TRP A 42 3.06 -23.85 1.20
N GLU A 43 2.70 -25.07 1.60
CA GLU A 43 3.62 -26.22 1.58
C GLU A 43 4.18 -26.46 0.19
N THR A 44 3.33 -26.33 -0.84
CA THR A 44 3.76 -26.46 -2.24
C THR A 44 4.77 -25.37 -2.60
N LEU A 45 4.53 -24.12 -2.20
CA LEU A 45 5.42 -22.99 -2.47
C LEU A 45 6.81 -23.17 -1.82
N VAL A 46 6.88 -23.64 -0.58
CA VAL A 46 8.15 -23.66 0.17
C VAL A 46 9.05 -24.87 -0.11
N ARG A 47 8.53 -25.91 -0.76
CA ARG A 47 9.30 -27.14 -1.09
C ARG A 47 10.70 -26.90 -1.64
N PRO A 48 10.92 -25.99 -2.61
CA PRO A 48 12.26 -25.75 -3.17
C PRO A 48 13.23 -25.12 -2.16
N PHE A 49 12.72 -24.50 -1.10
CA PHE A 49 13.53 -23.73 -0.15
C PHE A 49 14.19 -24.63 0.91
N TYR A 50 13.78 -25.89 1.04
CA TYR A 50 14.40 -26.82 2.00
C TYR A 50 15.86 -27.18 1.68
N THR A 51 16.33 -26.94 0.45
CA THR A 51 17.73 -27.18 0.05
C THR A 51 18.67 -26.01 0.35
N CYS A 52 18.15 -24.89 0.86
CA CYS A 52 18.93 -23.69 1.08
C CYS A 52 19.87 -23.77 2.30
N SER A 53 20.83 -22.85 2.37
CA SER A 53 21.75 -22.77 3.50
C SER A 53 21.09 -22.20 4.76
N PRO A 54 21.55 -22.64 5.96
CA PRO A 54 21.12 -22.05 7.22
C PRO A 54 21.25 -20.52 7.26
N GLY A 55 20.29 -19.89 7.93
CA GLY A 55 20.20 -18.44 8.03
C GLY A 55 19.44 -17.76 6.88
N SER A 56 18.90 -18.52 5.92
CA SER A 56 17.92 -17.99 4.97
C SER A 56 16.64 -17.53 5.68
N ARG A 57 15.95 -16.56 5.09
CA ARG A 57 14.76 -15.92 5.66
C ARG A 57 13.69 -15.71 4.59
N ILE A 58 12.43 -15.87 4.99
CA ILE A 58 11.26 -15.51 4.20
C ILE A 58 10.49 -14.46 5.01
N ILE A 59 10.16 -13.34 4.39
CA ILE A 59 9.28 -12.31 4.93
C ILE A 59 7.98 -12.38 4.14
N ILE A 60 6.86 -12.40 4.85
CA ILE A 60 5.53 -12.42 4.25
C ILE A 60 4.77 -11.20 4.74
N THR A 61 4.18 -10.43 3.83
CA THR A 61 3.15 -9.44 4.19
C THR A 61 1.80 -10.00 3.75
N THR A 62 0.81 -9.92 4.64
CA THR A 62 -0.54 -10.42 4.38
C THR A 62 -1.55 -9.67 5.22
N ARG A 63 -2.80 -9.62 4.74
CA ARG A 63 -3.97 -9.17 5.52
C ARG A 63 -4.75 -10.35 6.12
N LYS A 64 -4.27 -11.59 5.91
CA LYS A 64 -4.96 -12.82 6.26
C LYS A 64 -4.33 -13.50 7.47
N ASP A 65 -4.85 -13.17 8.64
CA ASP A 65 -4.39 -13.76 9.91
C ASP A 65 -4.57 -15.29 9.96
N GLN A 66 -5.54 -15.83 9.21
CA GLN A 66 -5.82 -17.26 9.13
C GLN A 66 -4.61 -18.05 8.61
N LEU A 67 -3.94 -17.55 7.56
CA LEU A 67 -2.73 -18.16 7.03
C LEU A 67 -1.65 -18.17 8.12
N LEU A 68 -1.41 -17.03 8.78
CA LEU A 68 -0.38 -16.91 9.82
C LEU A 68 -0.59 -17.88 10.98
N LYS A 69 -1.85 -18.14 11.38
CA LYS A 69 -2.19 -19.11 12.42
C LYS A 69 -1.85 -20.55 12.02
N GLN A 70 -2.02 -20.89 10.74
CA GLN A 70 -1.74 -22.23 10.23
C GLN A 70 -0.24 -22.52 10.07
N LEU A 71 0.61 -21.50 9.98
CA LEU A 71 2.03 -21.69 9.71
C LEU A 71 2.82 -22.30 10.87
N VAL A 72 2.28 -22.37 12.10
CA VAL A 72 2.79 -23.00 13.36
C VAL A 72 4.23 -22.62 13.78
N TYR A 73 5.04 -22.04 12.90
CA TYR A 73 6.36 -21.49 13.16
C TYR A 73 6.22 -20.02 13.55
N ASN A 74 6.25 -19.76 14.86
CA ASN A 74 6.58 -18.43 15.34
C ASN A 74 8.10 -18.24 15.20
N PRO A 75 8.56 -17.27 14.42
CA PRO A 75 9.17 -16.12 15.09
C PRO A 75 8.91 -14.79 14.35
N LEU A 76 8.33 -13.83 15.06
CA LEU A 76 8.10 -12.43 14.64
C LEU A 76 6.87 -12.18 13.76
N ASN A 77 5.70 -12.69 14.18
CA ASN A 77 4.44 -12.09 13.72
C ASN A 77 4.40 -10.63 14.22
N MET A 78 4.85 -9.70 13.39
CA MET A 78 4.68 -8.27 13.63
C MET A 78 3.37 -7.82 13.02
N GLN A 79 2.36 -7.64 13.87
CA GLN A 79 1.17 -6.90 13.48
C GLN A 79 1.57 -5.43 13.32
N LEU A 80 1.51 -4.93 12.09
CA LEU A 80 1.68 -3.50 11.84
C LEU A 80 0.49 -2.75 12.45
N LEU A 81 0.79 -1.88 13.42
CA LEU A 81 -0.21 -1.03 14.06
C LEU A 81 -0.35 0.29 13.31
N SER A 82 -1.51 0.92 13.48
CA SER A 82 -1.70 2.32 13.06
C SER A 82 -0.75 3.26 13.79
N LEU A 83 -0.43 4.39 13.16
CA LEU A 83 0.34 5.45 13.81
C LEU A 83 -0.49 6.12 14.90
N LEU A 84 0.16 6.48 16.01
CA LEU A 84 -0.49 7.12 17.14
C LEU A 84 0.20 8.45 17.48
N GLY A 85 -0.59 9.37 18.06
CA GLY A 85 -0.09 10.63 18.62
C GLY A 85 0.81 11.41 17.66
N ASP A 86 2.02 11.71 18.12
CA ASP A 86 2.97 12.59 17.46
C ASP A 86 3.49 12.04 16.12
N GLU A 87 3.58 10.72 15.95
CA GLU A 87 4.04 10.12 14.68
C GLU A 87 3.04 10.37 13.55
N ALA A 88 1.75 10.19 13.85
CA ALA A 88 0.67 10.45 12.91
C ALA A 88 0.59 11.95 12.56
N LEU A 89 0.69 12.82 13.55
CA LEU A 89 0.74 14.28 13.34
C LEU A 89 1.95 14.70 12.51
N SER A 90 3.12 14.14 12.79
CA SER A 90 4.35 14.40 12.03
C SER A 90 4.22 13.97 10.58
N LEU A 91 3.52 12.86 10.31
CA LEU A 91 3.25 12.41 8.95
C LEU A 91 2.34 13.40 8.20
N VAL A 92 1.27 13.88 8.85
CA VAL A 92 0.39 14.91 8.27
C VAL A 92 1.16 16.21 8.02
N ALA A 93 1.94 16.69 9.00
CA ALA A 93 2.76 17.90 8.86
C ALA A 93 3.71 17.80 7.66
N ARG A 94 4.37 16.64 7.50
CA ARG A 94 5.31 16.41 6.40
C ARG A 94 4.62 16.47 5.05
N HIS A 95 3.43 15.88 4.92
CA HIS A 95 2.72 15.82 3.65
C HIS A 95 1.91 17.07 3.32
N ALA A 96 1.40 17.78 4.31
CA ALA A 96 0.62 19.01 4.14
C ALA A 96 1.50 20.27 4.07
N LEU A 97 2.51 20.37 4.93
CA LEU A 97 3.27 21.61 5.15
C LEU A 97 4.73 21.50 4.69
N GLY A 98 5.26 20.27 4.55
CA GLY A 98 6.68 20.05 4.25
C GLY A 98 7.61 20.23 5.45
N VAL A 99 7.06 20.19 6.66
CA VAL A 99 7.80 20.31 7.93
C VAL A 99 7.58 19.07 8.82
N ASN A 100 8.37 18.92 9.88
CA ASN A 100 8.30 17.73 10.73
C ASN A 100 7.22 17.79 11.82
N ASN A 101 6.71 18.98 12.15
CA ASN A 101 5.71 19.19 13.19
C ASN A 101 4.90 20.47 12.94
N PHE A 102 3.98 20.80 13.86
CA PHE A 102 3.11 21.97 13.77
C PHE A 102 3.58 23.16 14.62
N ASP A 103 4.82 23.17 15.12
CA ASP A 103 5.29 24.20 16.07
C ASP A 103 5.21 25.61 15.46
N SER A 104 5.47 25.74 14.15
CA SER A 104 5.32 27.00 13.39
C SER A 104 3.91 27.21 12.81
N HIS A 105 2.98 26.28 13.04
CA HIS A 105 1.63 26.25 12.45
C HIS A 105 0.57 25.88 13.51
N MET A 106 0.69 26.47 14.70
CA MET A 106 -0.14 26.13 15.86
C MET A 106 -1.64 26.29 15.63
N SER A 107 -2.06 27.19 14.74
CA SER A 107 -3.46 27.36 14.35
C SER A 107 -4.03 26.17 13.57
N LEU A 108 -3.19 25.40 12.88
CA LEU A 108 -3.60 24.23 12.09
C LEU A 108 -3.60 22.92 12.88
N LYS A 109 -2.82 22.87 13.96
CA LYS A 109 -2.62 21.67 14.79
C LYS A 109 -3.94 21.02 15.26
N PRO A 110 -4.95 21.76 15.77
CA PRO A 110 -6.19 21.13 16.23
C PRO A 110 -6.96 20.43 15.11
N TYR A 111 -6.90 20.95 13.87
CA TYR A 111 -7.54 20.32 12.72
C TYR A 111 -6.78 19.07 12.28
N ALA A 112 -5.45 19.11 12.32
CA ALA A 112 -4.61 17.96 12.06
C ALA A 112 -4.91 16.81 13.04
N GLU A 113 -5.05 17.11 14.33
CA GLU A 113 -5.41 16.14 15.38
C GLU A 113 -6.77 15.50 15.10
N GLY A 114 -7.78 16.30 14.74
CA GLY A 114 -9.09 15.79 14.35
C GLY A 114 -9.03 14.89 13.10
N ILE A 115 -8.22 15.25 12.11
CA ILE A 115 -8.03 14.44 10.89
C ILE A 115 -7.34 13.11 11.22
N VAL A 116 -6.31 13.14 12.08
CA VAL A 116 -5.62 11.92 12.55
C VAL A 116 -6.60 10.97 13.23
N GLN A 117 -7.47 11.52 14.09
CA GLN A 117 -8.50 10.73 14.77
C GLN A 117 -9.48 10.10 13.77
N LYS A 118 -9.96 10.85 12.77
CA LYS A 118 -10.86 10.33 11.74
C LYS A 118 -10.22 9.27 10.84
N CYS A 119 -8.91 9.36 10.61
CA CYS A 119 -8.15 8.38 9.83
C CYS A 119 -7.78 7.12 10.60
N GLY A 120 -8.03 7.06 11.91
CA GLY A 120 -7.62 5.92 12.75
C GLY A 120 -6.11 5.65 12.71
N GLY A 121 -5.29 6.67 12.43
CA GLY A 121 -3.84 6.53 12.33
C GLY A 121 -3.32 5.78 11.10
N LEU A 122 -4.18 5.47 10.10
CA LEU A 122 -3.77 4.75 8.90
C LEU A 122 -2.81 5.60 8.04
N PRO A 123 -1.54 5.18 7.83
CA PRO A 123 -0.56 6.00 7.13
C PRO A 123 -1.02 6.45 5.74
N LEU A 124 -1.65 5.58 4.97
CA LEU A 124 -2.11 5.90 3.61
C LEU A 124 -3.21 6.98 3.61
N ALA A 125 -4.15 6.94 4.57
CA ALA A 125 -5.18 7.95 4.74
C ALA A 125 -4.57 9.31 5.10
N LEU A 126 -3.63 9.32 6.05
CA LEU A 126 -2.91 10.51 6.50
C LEU A 126 -2.08 11.13 5.36
N ILE A 127 -1.43 10.32 4.53
CA ILE A 127 -0.67 10.80 3.36
C ILE A 127 -1.60 11.41 2.32
N ALA A 128 -2.72 10.74 2.02
CA ALA A 128 -3.69 11.23 1.04
C ALA A 128 -4.27 12.59 1.47
N LEU A 129 -4.71 12.71 2.73
CA LEU A 129 -5.24 13.97 3.25
C LEU A 129 -4.16 15.02 3.49
N GLY A 130 -2.95 14.64 3.89
CA GLY A 130 -1.84 15.57 3.97
C GLY A 130 -1.54 16.20 2.60
N ARG A 131 -1.48 15.39 1.54
CA ARG A 131 -1.28 15.88 0.16
C ARG A 131 -2.45 16.72 -0.34
N LEU A 132 -3.68 16.36 0.00
CA LEU A 132 -4.87 17.18 -0.24
C LEU A 132 -4.69 18.57 0.37
N LEU A 133 -4.43 18.63 1.68
CA LEU A 133 -4.31 19.90 2.41
C LEU A 133 -3.16 20.77 1.92
N ARG A 134 -2.13 20.17 1.29
CA ARG A 134 -1.00 20.89 0.70
C ARG A 134 -1.43 21.89 -0.38
N THR A 135 -2.54 21.64 -1.08
CA THR A 135 -3.04 22.54 -2.14
C THR A 135 -3.39 23.92 -1.61
N LYS A 136 -3.85 23.99 -0.34
CA LYS A 136 -4.27 25.20 0.37
C LYS A 136 -3.72 25.22 1.80
N LYS A 137 -2.42 24.97 1.93
CA LYS A 137 -1.76 24.63 3.20
C LYS A 137 -1.88 25.68 4.31
N GLU A 138 -2.02 26.96 3.97
CA GLU A 138 -2.13 28.09 4.92
C GLU A 138 -3.59 28.48 5.24
N GLU A 139 -4.57 27.88 4.55
CA GLU A 139 -5.99 28.23 4.69
C GLU A 139 -6.67 27.41 5.78
N VAL A 140 -6.81 27.98 6.98
CA VAL A 140 -7.47 27.35 8.13
C VAL A 140 -8.88 26.84 7.78
N GLU A 141 -9.65 27.59 6.99
CA GLU A 141 -11.00 27.19 6.59
C GLU A 141 -11.00 25.92 5.74
N HIS A 142 -10.00 25.72 4.86
CA HIS A 142 -9.89 24.49 4.09
C HIS A 142 -9.65 23.26 4.99
N TRP A 143 -8.82 23.39 6.03
CA TRP A 143 -8.60 22.32 7.01
C TRP A 143 -9.89 22.00 7.77
N LYS A 144 -10.67 23.02 8.16
CA LYS A 144 -11.98 22.86 8.79
C LYS A 144 -12.98 22.16 7.87
N GLU A 145 -13.04 22.53 6.60
CA GLU A 145 -13.92 21.91 5.60
C GLU A 145 -13.61 20.42 5.43
N VAL A 146 -12.33 20.08 5.25
CA VAL A 146 -11.88 18.68 5.14
C VAL A 146 -12.23 17.91 6.42
N LEU A 147 -11.96 18.49 7.61
CA LEU A 147 -12.30 17.85 8.88
C LEU A 147 -13.81 17.66 9.05
N ASN A 148 -14.64 18.63 8.67
CA ASN A 148 -16.08 18.62 8.93
C ASN A 148 -16.92 18.05 7.80
N SER A 149 -16.30 17.57 6.72
CA SER A 149 -17.01 17.03 5.55
C SER A 149 -18.01 15.92 5.89
N GLU A 150 -19.16 15.94 5.22
CA GLU A 150 -20.17 14.89 5.36
C GLU A 150 -19.71 13.52 4.82
N ILE A 151 -18.65 13.50 3.99
CA ILE A 151 -18.04 12.27 3.46
C ILE A 151 -17.60 11.33 4.58
N TRP A 152 -17.22 11.88 5.74
CA TRP A 152 -16.87 11.10 6.93
C TRP A 152 -18.02 10.27 7.51
N ARG A 153 -19.28 10.54 7.13
CA ARG A 153 -20.47 9.80 7.58
C ARG A 153 -20.82 8.62 6.68
N LEU A 154 -20.15 8.47 5.54
CA LEU A 154 -20.40 7.38 4.62
C LEU A 154 -19.95 6.05 5.23
N LYS A 155 -20.73 4.99 5.00
CA LYS A 155 -20.37 3.65 5.45
C LYS A 155 -19.06 3.22 4.78
N ASP A 156 -18.13 2.77 5.59
CA ASP A 156 -16.86 2.22 5.14
C ASP A 156 -16.44 1.08 6.06
N GLU A 157 -16.35 -0.13 5.50
CA GLU A 157 -15.93 -1.32 6.21
C GLU A 157 -14.41 -1.35 6.46
N GLY A 158 -13.63 -0.54 5.72
CA GLY A 158 -12.16 -0.51 5.77
C GLY A 158 -11.55 0.75 6.39
N GLY A 159 -12.35 1.70 6.87
CA GLY A 159 -11.95 2.95 7.54
C GLY A 159 -11.17 3.99 6.70
N ILE A 160 -10.69 3.65 5.50
CA ILE A 160 -9.85 4.50 4.64
C ILE A 160 -10.61 5.20 3.50
N LEU A 161 -11.76 4.69 3.08
CA LEU A 161 -12.48 5.19 1.90
C LEU A 161 -12.92 6.66 2.02
N PRO A 162 -13.40 7.17 3.17
CA PRO A 162 -13.71 8.58 3.31
C PRO A 162 -12.51 9.50 3.02
N ALA A 163 -11.32 9.13 3.51
CA ALA A 163 -10.10 9.89 3.30
C ALA A 163 -9.68 9.90 1.81
N LEU A 164 -9.72 8.74 1.16
CA LEU A 164 -9.41 8.64 -0.28
C LEU A 164 -10.45 9.36 -1.13
N ARG A 165 -11.73 9.31 -0.74
CA ARG A 165 -12.82 10.00 -1.44
C ARG A 165 -12.69 11.51 -1.33
N LEU A 166 -12.32 12.04 -0.17
CA LEU A 166 -11.99 13.46 0.01
C LEU A 166 -10.84 13.88 -0.92
N SER A 167 -9.75 13.11 -0.95
CA SER A 167 -8.62 13.37 -1.84
C SER A 167 -9.04 13.31 -3.32
N TYR A 168 -9.88 12.36 -3.71
CA TYR A 168 -10.39 12.26 -5.07
C TYR A 168 -11.30 13.44 -5.45
N HIS A 169 -12.15 13.91 -4.53
CA HIS A 169 -13.07 15.04 -4.80
C HIS A 169 -12.36 16.37 -5.05
N ASP A 170 -11.17 16.55 -4.51
CA ASP A 170 -10.36 17.75 -4.75
C ASP A 170 -9.62 17.74 -6.10
N LEU A 171 -9.49 16.57 -6.74
CA LEU A 171 -8.90 16.48 -8.07
C LEU A 171 -9.71 17.28 -9.10
N SER A 172 -9.01 17.86 -10.07
CA SER A 172 -9.63 18.48 -11.24
C SER A 172 -10.43 17.45 -12.05
N ALA A 173 -11.38 17.90 -12.87
CA ALA A 173 -12.20 17.02 -13.70
C ALA A 173 -11.35 16.07 -14.57
N THR A 174 -10.29 16.62 -15.20
CA THR A 174 -9.34 15.83 -15.99
C THR A 174 -8.64 14.78 -15.15
N LEU A 175 -8.09 15.14 -13.98
CA LEU A 175 -7.38 14.18 -13.12
C LEU A 175 -8.31 13.09 -12.57
N LYS A 176 -9.58 13.42 -12.28
CA LYS A 176 -10.61 12.43 -11.90
C LYS A 176 -10.82 11.41 -13.00
N GLN A 177 -10.93 11.86 -14.25
CA GLN A 177 -11.11 11.00 -15.41
C GLN A 177 -9.90 10.09 -15.64
N LEU A 178 -8.68 10.64 -15.59
CA LEU A 178 -7.45 9.84 -15.73
C LEU A 178 -7.31 8.80 -14.62
N PHE A 179 -7.61 9.16 -13.37
CA PHE A 179 -7.56 8.25 -12.23
C PHE A 179 -8.64 7.15 -12.33
N ALA A 180 -9.86 7.51 -12.73
CA ALA A 180 -10.95 6.55 -12.91
C ALA A 180 -10.62 5.52 -14.02
N TYR A 181 -9.91 5.93 -15.08
CA TYR A 181 -9.48 5.02 -16.14
C TYR A 181 -8.60 3.87 -15.63
N CYS A 182 -7.74 4.13 -14.62
CA CYS A 182 -6.91 3.10 -14.02
C CYS A 182 -7.71 1.96 -13.37
N SER A 183 -9.00 2.16 -13.07
CA SER A 183 -9.88 1.12 -12.51
C SER A 183 -10.32 0.06 -13.52
N LEU A 184 -10.07 0.27 -14.82
CA LEU A 184 -10.37 -0.71 -15.87
C LEU A 184 -9.36 -1.87 -15.91
N PHE A 185 -8.23 -1.72 -15.21
CA PHE A 185 -7.17 -2.73 -15.18
C PHE A 185 -7.38 -3.70 -14.01
N PRO A 186 -6.93 -4.97 -14.16
CA PRO A 186 -6.97 -5.93 -13.06
C PRO A 186 -6.20 -5.45 -11.82
N LYS A 187 -6.55 -6.01 -10.66
CA LYS A 187 -5.80 -5.78 -9.42
C LYS A 187 -4.31 -6.13 -9.64
N ASP A 188 -3.44 -5.31 -9.06
CA ASP A 188 -1.98 -5.46 -9.09
C ASP A 188 -1.34 -5.34 -10.49
N PHE A 189 -2.07 -4.77 -11.47
CA PHE A 189 -1.53 -4.46 -12.78
C PHE A 189 -0.38 -3.43 -12.69
N LEU A 190 0.76 -3.77 -13.30
CA LEU A 190 1.93 -2.91 -13.36
C LEU A 190 1.84 -1.99 -14.58
N PHE A 191 1.65 -0.70 -14.34
CA PHE A 191 1.60 0.29 -15.41
C PHE A 191 3.00 0.66 -15.90
N ASP A 192 3.24 0.57 -17.20
CA ASP A 192 4.25 1.40 -17.84
C ASP A 192 3.71 2.82 -18.01
N LYS A 193 4.50 3.81 -17.57
CA LYS A 193 4.08 5.22 -17.61
C LYS A 193 3.77 5.69 -19.03
N LYS A 194 4.57 5.31 -20.02
CA LYS A 194 4.39 5.78 -21.40
C LYS A 194 3.16 5.12 -22.02
N GLU A 195 2.98 3.82 -21.78
CA GLU A 195 1.80 3.10 -22.23
C GLU A 195 0.52 3.71 -21.68
N LEU A 196 0.45 3.96 -20.36
CA LEU A 196 -0.74 4.54 -19.74
C LEU A 196 -1.06 5.94 -20.30
N VAL A 197 -0.04 6.77 -20.54
CA VAL A 197 -0.23 8.09 -21.17
C VAL A 197 -0.76 7.96 -22.60
N LEU A 198 -0.25 7.02 -23.39
CA LEU A 198 -0.74 6.78 -24.75
C LEU A 198 -2.19 6.29 -24.76
N LEU A 199 -2.59 5.45 -23.80
CA LEU A 199 -3.98 5.03 -23.63
C LEU A 199 -4.88 6.23 -23.32
N TRP A 200 -4.47 7.11 -22.40
CA TRP A 200 -5.23 8.33 -22.11
C TRP A 200 -5.34 9.28 -23.31
N MET A 201 -4.30 9.38 -24.15
CA MET A 201 -4.36 10.14 -25.40
C MET A 201 -5.30 9.50 -26.42
N ALA A 202 -5.28 8.17 -26.54
CA ALA A 202 -6.15 7.44 -27.47
C ALA A 202 -7.64 7.59 -27.12
N GLU A 203 -7.96 7.63 -25.82
CA GLU A 203 -9.31 7.90 -25.30
C GLU A 203 -9.71 9.39 -25.39
N GLY A 204 -8.79 10.26 -25.83
CA GLY A 204 -9.03 11.70 -25.95
C GLY A 204 -9.07 12.44 -24.61
N PHE A 205 -8.52 11.87 -23.54
CA PHE A 205 -8.46 12.54 -22.22
C PHE A 205 -7.30 13.52 -22.11
N LEU A 206 -6.29 13.35 -22.96
CA LEU A 206 -5.13 14.22 -23.10
C LEU A 206 -5.04 14.66 -24.56
N HIS A 207 -4.80 15.96 -24.76
CA HIS A 207 -4.63 16.59 -26.07
C HIS A 207 -3.19 17.07 -26.21
#